data_AF-A0A7W0PQ83-F1
#
_entry.id   AF-A0A7W0PQ83-F1
#
_cell.length_a   1.000
_cell.length_b   1.000
_cell.length_c   1.000
_cell.angle_alpha   90.00
_cell.angle_beta   90.00
_cell.angle_gamma   90.00
#
_symmetry.space_group_name_H-M   'P 1'
#
loop_
_entity.id
_entity.type
_entity.pdbx_description
1 polymer ?
#
loop_
_entity_poly.entity_id
_entity_poly.type
_entity_poly.pdbx_seq_one_letter_code
_entity_poly.pdbx_strand_id
1 'polypeptide(L)'
;MRPVVRCKHWTLIVLLTVLALLAGPFATAQEATPEATPVVDADAAPMLMFASDGMRPDFVSRFSASGVTPAMAQLSEQGVVGDNGMLQAFPPNTGTGWATLSTGTWPGAHGSINNTFYRTGDADFNNSSSGFDAGVLQSQTIAQSAEQYGKSVVAVGWTGTDGLMPQLDGPAIDYWSAYSFSTVLANYDLGADAPYQQVTLAEASGWSNVPETYSPALEQQLTLGTNDDASNPERAFDLYIYDSTDDDAVNYDRLTVVPAIVSGETGTPSASPIASPAAVASGGKDGGDSVADLAVGDWQDVKVTLAGEMDGLTAGFHLKLLDLAEDASTFRIYATSIARFNATYNGCDYEDGCAEPTGFAEDIATSFPSATGSDYYPLEHGLIDEDTYVQQGLMAPATSELQLLYILQELVPQPDLLMVGAPVTDEFSHQFLALITENGPGGTTNPRFDDVENDGVADGRVELR
;
A
#
# COMPACT_ATOMS: atom_id res chain seq x y z
N MET A 1 23.79 76.52 -36.06
CA MET A 1 23.96 76.50 -34.59
C MET A 1 22.59 76.61 -33.96
N ARG A 2 22.15 75.60 -33.21
CA ARG A 2 20.82 75.56 -32.57
C ARG A 2 20.75 76.54 -31.39
N PRO A 3 19.63 77.26 -31.19
CA PRO A 3 19.24 77.71 -29.87
C PRO A 3 18.19 76.75 -29.28
N VAL A 4 18.40 76.41 -28.00
CA VAL A 4 17.49 75.62 -27.17
C VAL A 4 16.41 76.56 -26.62
N VAL A 5 15.14 76.26 -26.92
CA VAL A 5 13.99 76.88 -26.23
C VAL A 5 13.45 75.89 -25.22
N ARG A 6 13.69 76.17 -23.93
CA ARG A 6 13.07 75.46 -22.81
C ARG A 6 11.57 75.78 -22.78
N CYS A 7 10.72 74.78 -22.98
CA CYS A 7 9.27 74.94 -22.86
C CYS A 7 8.79 74.49 -21.47
N LYS A 8 8.20 75.45 -20.75
CA LYS A 8 7.71 75.42 -19.36
C LYS A 8 6.50 74.50 -19.07
N HIS A 9 6.20 73.52 -19.92
CA HIS A 9 4.91 72.80 -19.86
C HIS A 9 4.95 71.43 -19.14
N TRP A 10 6.11 71.00 -18.65
CA TRP A 10 6.22 69.68 -18.01
C TRP A 10 5.80 69.65 -16.53
N THR A 11 5.88 70.76 -15.82
CA THR A 11 5.55 70.78 -14.38
C THR A 11 4.05 70.73 -14.09
N LEU A 12 3.20 71.21 -15.02
CA LEU A 12 1.75 71.15 -14.85
C LEU A 12 1.16 69.75 -15.12
N ILE A 13 1.76 68.99 -16.03
CA ILE A 13 1.27 67.65 -16.39
C ILE A 13 1.59 66.65 -15.27
N VAL A 14 2.74 66.77 -14.60
CA VAL A 14 3.12 65.91 -13.46
C VAL A 14 2.27 66.18 -12.21
N LEU A 15 1.83 67.43 -11.98
CA LEU A 15 0.99 67.74 -10.82
C LEU A 15 -0.46 67.23 -10.98
N LEU A 16 -0.98 67.17 -12.20
CA LEU A 16 -2.33 66.68 -12.48
C LEU A 16 -2.42 65.15 -12.45
N THR A 17 -1.37 64.42 -12.80
CA THR A 17 -1.33 62.96 -12.62
C THR A 17 -1.15 62.55 -11.16
N VAL A 18 -0.46 63.33 -10.34
CA VAL A 18 -0.33 63.03 -8.89
C VAL A 18 -1.62 63.33 -8.11
N LEU A 19 -2.41 64.35 -8.51
CA LEU A 19 -3.71 64.60 -7.87
C LEU A 19 -4.80 63.58 -8.28
N ALA A 20 -4.73 63.02 -9.49
CA ALA A 20 -5.67 61.98 -9.93
C ALA A 20 -5.43 60.62 -9.24
N LEU A 21 -4.25 60.39 -8.66
CA LEU A 21 -3.92 59.22 -7.83
C LEU A 21 -4.35 59.36 -6.36
N LEU A 22 -4.77 60.56 -5.92
CA LEU A 22 -5.19 60.82 -4.53
C LEU A 22 -6.73 60.95 -4.36
N ALA A 23 -7.49 60.79 -5.45
CA ALA A 23 -8.96 60.88 -5.44
C ALA A 23 -9.61 59.61 -6.01
N GLY A 24 -9.02 58.45 -5.75
CA GLY A 24 -9.76 57.18 -5.87
C GLY A 24 -10.95 57.19 -4.91
N PRO A 25 -12.09 56.58 -5.27
CA PRO A 25 -13.19 56.44 -4.33
C PRO A 25 -12.65 55.72 -3.10
N PHE A 26 -12.78 56.35 -1.93
CA PHE A 26 -12.74 55.64 -0.67
C PHE A 26 -13.94 54.69 -0.68
N ALA A 27 -13.78 53.53 -1.33
CA ALA A 27 -14.54 52.37 -0.96
C ALA A 27 -14.14 52.12 0.49
N THR A 28 -15.04 52.46 1.41
CA THR A 28 -15.02 51.86 2.73
C THR A 28 -14.88 50.37 2.49
N ALA A 29 -13.72 49.81 2.81
CA ALA A 29 -13.61 48.38 3.00
C ALA A 29 -14.66 48.07 4.06
N GLN A 30 -15.79 47.53 3.61
CA GLN A 30 -16.67 46.83 4.51
C GLN A 30 -15.78 45.74 5.07
N GLU A 31 -15.39 45.84 6.35
CA GLU A 31 -14.94 44.67 7.08
C GLU A 31 -16.01 43.62 6.81
N ALA A 32 -15.68 42.61 6.00
CA ALA A 32 -16.47 41.42 5.95
C ALA A 32 -16.49 40.96 7.41
N THR A 33 -17.64 41.12 8.06
CA THR A 33 -17.92 40.38 9.29
C THR A 33 -17.48 38.96 9.01
N PRO A 34 -16.53 38.39 9.79
CA PRO A 34 -16.16 37.00 9.61
C PRO A 34 -17.46 36.22 9.53
N GLU A 35 -17.64 35.52 8.41
CA GLU A 35 -18.75 34.59 8.25
C GLU A 35 -18.77 33.76 9.52
N ALA A 36 -19.90 33.79 10.23
CA ALA A 36 -19.99 33.23 11.57
C ALA A 36 -19.36 31.85 11.53
N THR A 37 -18.39 31.59 12.43
CA THR A 37 -17.82 30.26 12.62
C THR A 37 -18.98 29.28 12.58
N PRO A 38 -19.00 28.32 11.63
CA PRO A 38 -20.14 27.43 11.51
C PRO A 38 -20.41 26.87 12.90
N VAL A 39 -21.63 27.12 13.39
CA VAL A 39 -22.05 26.52 14.66
C VAL A 39 -22.00 25.03 14.37
N VAL A 40 -21.06 24.35 15.02
CA VAL A 40 -20.95 22.90 14.96
C VAL A 40 -22.30 22.37 15.43
N ASP A 41 -23.10 21.89 14.49
CA ASP A 41 -24.34 21.21 14.84
C ASP A 41 -23.92 19.90 15.52
N ALA A 42 -24.17 19.82 16.83
CA ALA A 42 -23.86 18.63 17.61
C ALA A 42 -24.68 17.41 17.14
N ASP A 43 -25.72 17.64 16.32
CA ASP A 43 -26.55 16.63 15.69
C ASP A 43 -26.18 16.36 14.21
N ALA A 44 -25.06 16.91 13.71
CA ALA A 44 -24.59 16.60 12.35
C ALA A 44 -24.26 15.11 12.23
N ALA A 45 -24.85 14.44 11.24
CA ALA A 45 -24.60 13.04 10.98
C ALA A 45 -23.11 12.80 10.62
N PRO A 46 -22.51 11.69 11.09
CA PRO A 46 -21.14 11.33 10.71
C PRO A 46 -21.02 11.16 9.19
N MET A 47 -19.85 11.50 8.66
CA MET A 47 -19.55 11.43 7.22
C MET A 47 -18.63 10.26 6.91
N LEU A 48 -19.00 9.45 5.91
CA LEU A 48 -18.09 8.47 5.30
C LEU A 48 -17.63 8.98 3.94
N MET A 49 -16.32 9.13 3.78
CA MET A 49 -15.67 9.27 2.49
C MET A 49 -15.03 7.94 2.12
N PHE A 50 -15.57 7.27 1.10
CA PHE A 50 -15.03 6.01 0.58
C PHE A 50 -14.45 6.24 -0.82
N ALA A 51 -13.21 5.81 -1.04
CA ALA A 51 -12.55 5.84 -2.33
C ALA A 51 -11.99 4.45 -2.67
N SER A 52 -12.35 3.94 -3.84
CA SER A 52 -11.77 2.72 -4.42
C SER A 52 -10.91 3.15 -5.59
N ASP A 53 -9.60 2.91 -5.52
CA ASP A 53 -8.66 3.42 -6.51
C ASP A 53 -8.94 2.81 -7.89
N GLY A 54 -8.76 3.57 -8.96
CA GLY A 54 -9.02 3.07 -10.32
C GLY A 54 -10.47 2.62 -10.59
N MET A 55 -11.42 2.84 -9.67
CA MET A 55 -12.81 2.36 -9.81
C MET A 55 -13.56 3.15 -10.88
N ARG A 56 -13.61 2.57 -12.09
CA ARG A 56 -14.28 3.20 -13.23
C ARG A 56 -15.81 3.13 -13.11
N PRO A 57 -16.54 4.20 -13.50
CA PRO A 57 -18.00 4.24 -13.37
C PRO A 57 -18.74 3.17 -14.19
N ASP A 58 -18.16 2.71 -15.31
CA ASP A 58 -18.73 1.62 -16.09
C ASP A 58 -18.60 0.26 -15.40
N PHE A 59 -17.55 0.03 -14.62
CA PHE A 59 -17.40 -1.16 -13.79
C PHE A 59 -18.39 -1.17 -12.63
N VAL A 60 -18.57 -0.03 -11.95
CA VAL A 60 -19.61 0.11 -10.92
C VAL A 60 -20.99 -0.23 -11.50
N SER A 61 -21.31 0.31 -12.67
CA SER A 61 -22.59 0.07 -13.35
C SER A 61 -22.75 -1.41 -13.73
N ARG A 62 -21.71 -2.03 -14.31
CA ARG A 62 -21.71 -3.44 -14.74
C ARG A 62 -21.88 -4.39 -13.56
N PHE A 63 -21.07 -4.24 -12.51
CA PHE A 63 -21.10 -5.13 -11.34
C PHE A 63 -22.33 -4.93 -10.45
N SER A 64 -22.87 -3.71 -10.41
CA SER A 64 -24.15 -3.46 -9.75
C SER A 64 -25.30 -4.12 -10.50
N ALA A 65 -25.31 -4.05 -11.84
CA ALA A 65 -26.33 -4.70 -12.66
C ALA A 65 -26.26 -6.24 -12.63
N SER A 66 -25.07 -6.82 -12.43
CA SER A 66 -24.91 -8.28 -12.25
C SER A 66 -25.18 -8.76 -10.83
N GLY A 67 -25.41 -7.85 -9.88
CA GLY A 67 -25.70 -8.17 -8.47
C GLY A 67 -24.47 -8.50 -7.62
N VAL A 68 -23.26 -8.29 -8.12
CA VAL A 68 -21.99 -8.57 -7.41
C VAL A 68 -21.72 -7.50 -6.34
N THR A 69 -22.14 -6.25 -6.57
CA THR A 69 -21.96 -5.14 -5.63
C THR A 69 -23.29 -4.56 -5.16
N PRO A 70 -24.07 -5.29 -4.35
CA PRO A 70 -25.43 -4.88 -3.95
C PRO A 70 -25.46 -3.60 -3.11
N ALA A 71 -24.44 -3.34 -2.29
CA ALA A 71 -24.33 -2.10 -1.53
C ALA A 71 -24.15 -0.87 -2.45
N MET A 72 -23.32 -0.98 -3.48
CA MET A 72 -23.14 0.09 -4.48
C MET A 72 -24.41 0.30 -5.32
N ALA A 73 -25.12 -0.78 -5.66
CA ALA A 73 -26.41 -0.70 -6.33
C ALA A 73 -27.43 0.07 -5.48
N GLN A 74 -27.51 -0.23 -4.17
CA GLN A 74 -28.38 0.47 -3.25
C GLN A 74 -28.01 1.95 -3.10
N LEU A 75 -26.72 2.28 -2.96
CA LEU A 75 -26.24 3.66 -2.89
C LEU A 75 -26.60 4.44 -4.16
N SER A 76 -26.48 3.82 -5.32
CA SER A 76 -26.83 4.44 -6.60
C SER A 76 -28.34 4.65 -6.76
N GLU A 77 -29.17 3.73 -6.27
CA GLU A 77 -30.64 3.82 -6.36
C GLU A 77 -31.22 4.85 -5.37
N GLN A 78 -30.66 4.92 -4.16
CA GLN A 78 -31.18 5.75 -3.07
C GLN A 78 -30.48 7.11 -2.94
N GLY A 79 -29.32 7.26 -3.59
CA GLY A 79 -28.46 8.44 -3.50
C GLY A 79 -28.44 9.29 -4.77
N VAL A 80 -27.31 9.97 -4.98
CA VAL A 80 -27.04 10.83 -6.14
C VAL A 80 -25.83 10.28 -6.88
N VAL A 81 -25.96 10.13 -8.20
CA VAL A 81 -24.91 9.62 -9.08
C VAL A 81 -24.52 10.70 -10.08
N GLY A 82 -23.21 10.88 -10.31
CA GLY A 82 -22.68 11.78 -11.34
C GLY A 82 -22.92 11.24 -12.75
N ASP A 83 -23.17 12.12 -13.71
CA ASP A 83 -23.29 11.74 -15.13
C ASP A 83 -21.93 11.24 -15.64
N ASN A 84 -21.84 9.94 -15.90
CA ASN A 84 -20.59 9.23 -16.21
C ASN A 84 -19.51 9.37 -15.11
N GLY A 85 -19.93 9.37 -13.85
CA GLY A 85 -19.04 9.43 -12.69
C GLY A 85 -18.56 10.86 -12.34
N MET A 86 -17.47 10.94 -11.58
CA MET A 86 -16.85 12.19 -11.17
C MET A 86 -15.74 12.59 -12.15
N LEU A 87 -15.69 13.87 -12.54
CA LEU A 87 -14.58 14.39 -13.33
C LEU A 87 -13.30 14.39 -12.49
N GLN A 88 -12.29 13.67 -12.97
CA GLN A 88 -11.02 13.48 -12.29
C GLN A 88 -10.02 14.62 -12.54
N ALA A 89 -9.04 14.75 -11.64
CA ALA A 89 -7.89 15.62 -11.85
C ALA A 89 -6.98 15.11 -12.99
N PHE A 90 -6.18 16.02 -13.55
CA PHE A 90 -5.16 15.67 -14.55
C PHE A 90 -3.75 15.94 -14.01
N PRO A 91 -2.81 14.99 -14.11
CA PRO A 91 -2.99 13.63 -14.66
C PRO A 91 -3.85 12.72 -13.75
N PRO A 92 -4.60 11.75 -14.32
CA PRO A 92 -5.53 10.90 -13.57
C PRO A 92 -4.79 9.72 -12.91
N ASN A 93 -3.95 10.00 -11.91
CA ASN A 93 -3.27 9.00 -11.09
C ASN A 93 -3.58 9.18 -9.61
N THR A 94 -3.23 8.19 -8.80
CA THR A 94 -3.49 8.11 -7.36
C THR A 94 -3.05 9.37 -6.60
N GLY A 95 -1.78 9.74 -6.69
CA GLY A 95 -1.20 10.86 -5.95
C GLY A 95 -1.87 12.20 -6.26
N THR A 96 -2.27 12.39 -7.51
CA THR A 96 -2.97 13.61 -7.93
C THR A 96 -4.44 13.58 -7.51
N GLY A 97 -5.13 12.48 -7.82
CA GLY A 97 -6.57 12.33 -7.64
C GLY A 97 -6.98 12.33 -6.17
N TRP A 98 -6.27 11.57 -5.34
CA TRP A 98 -6.56 11.49 -3.90
C TRP A 98 -6.26 12.82 -3.19
N ALA A 99 -5.18 13.51 -3.57
CA ALA A 99 -4.91 14.86 -3.06
C ALA A 99 -5.97 15.88 -3.48
N THR A 100 -6.48 15.81 -4.72
CA THR A 100 -7.60 16.64 -5.17
C THR A 100 -8.87 16.34 -4.37
N LEU A 101 -9.20 15.06 -4.14
CA LEU A 101 -10.33 14.63 -3.32
C LEU A 101 -10.22 15.15 -1.87
N SER A 102 -9.04 15.06 -1.27
CA SER A 102 -8.81 15.46 0.11
C SER A 102 -8.77 16.98 0.30
N THR A 103 -8.28 17.74 -0.68
CA THR A 103 -8.07 19.21 -0.51
C THR A 103 -9.12 20.06 -1.20
N GLY A 104 -9.85 19.51 -2.17
CA GLY A 104 -10.77 20.28 -3.02
C GLY A 104 -10.07 21.27 -3.97
N THR A 105 -8.75 21.16 -4.14
CA THR A 105 -7.95 22.05 -5.01
C THR A 105 -7.37 21.27 -6.20
N TRP A 106 -6.91 21.99 -7.23
CA TRP A 106 -6.24 21.38 -8.39
C TRP A 106 -4.76 21.10 -8.10
N PRO A 107 -4.08 20.25 -8.91
CA PRO A 107 -2.68 19.86 -8.70
C PRO A 107 -1.70 21.03 -8.60
N GLY A 108 -1.94 22.10 -9.36
CA GLY A 108 -1.13 23.32 -9.28
C GLY A 108 -1.25 24.09 -7.96
N ALA A 109 -2.25 23.78 -7.12
CA ALA A 109 -2.48 24.40 -5.82
C ALA A 109 -2.08 23.49 -4.65
N HIS A 110 -2.48 22.21 -4.65
CA HIS A 110 -2.05 21.28 -3.59
C HIS A 110 -0.62 20.76 -3.80
N GLY A 111 -0.03 20.82 -5.00
CA GLY A 111 1.37 20.48 -5.24
C GLY A 111 1.66 19.02 -5.58
N SER A 112 0.76 18.08 -5.26
CA SER A 112 0.84 16.70 -5.76
C SER A 112 0.41 16.65 -7.23
N ILE A 113 1.37 16.49 -8.14
CA ILE A 113 1.16 16.57 -9.60
C ILE A 113 1.28 15.22 -10.32
N ASN A 114 1.75 14.18 -9.62
CA ASN A 114 1.90 12.81 -10.09
C ASN A 114 2.16 11.88 -8.88
N ASN A 115 2.08 10.55 -9.06
CA ASN A 115 2.57 9.58 -8.08
C ASN A 115 4.08 9.77 -7.84
N THR A 116 4.81 10.09 -8.92
CA THR A 116 6.25 10.25 -8.90
C THR A 116 6.67 11.38 -9.84
N PHE A 117 7.50 12.32 -9.36
CA PHE A 117 7.94 13.47 -10.15
C PHE A 117 9.26 14.07 -9.64
N TYR A 118 10.00 14.75 -10.53
CA TYR A 118 11.16 15.54 -10.15
C TYR A 118 10.74 16.94 -9.66
N ARG A 119 11.28 17.37 -8.52
CA ARG A 119 11.06 18.73 -7.98
C ARG A 119 12.11 19.69 -8.51
N THR A 120 11.64 20.76 -9.15
CA THR A 120 12.54 21.84 -9.60
C THR A 120 13.23 22.48 -8.41
N GLY A 121 14.56 22.49 -8.42
CA GLY A 121 15.39 23.00 -7.32
C GLY A 121 16.12 21.92 -6.55
N ASP A 122 15.80 20.64 -6.76
CA ASP A 122 16.65 19.55 -6.28
C ASP A 122 18.00 19.57 -7.02
N ALA A 123 19.07 19.37 -6.26
CA ALA A 123 20.44 19.44 -6.76
C ALA A 123 20.81 18.25 -7.66
N ASP A 124 20.14 17.10 -7.50
CA ASP A 124 20.35 15.91 -8.32
C ASP A 124 19.11 15.57 -9.15
N PHE A 125 19.27 15.50 -10.47
CA PHE A 125 18.18 15.16 -11.39
C PHE A 125 17.78 13.67 -11.32
N ASN A 126 18.61 12.83 -10.71
CA ASN A 126 18.27 11.43 -10.45
C ASN A 126 17.34 11.27 -9.24
N ASN A 127 17.16 12.33 -8.44
CA ASN A 127 16.23 12.30 -7.33
C ASN A 127 14.80 12.31 -7.86
N SER A 128 13.95 11.56 -7.18
CA SER A 128 12.53 11.48 -7.44
C SER A 128 11.78 11.86 -6.17
N SER A 129 10.61 12.48 -6.32
CA SER A 129 9.70 12.78 -5.21
C SER A 129 8.40 12.01 -5.42
N SER A 130 7.85 11.50 -4.32
CA SER A 130 6.52 10.92 -4.29
C SER A 130 5.47 12.03 -4.18
N GLY A 131 4.28 11.79 -4.73
CA GLY A 131 3.08 12.62 -4.49
C GLY A 131 2.57 12.57 -3.05
N PHE A 132 3.05 11.58 -2.28
CA PHE A 132 2.65 11.32 -0.90
C PHE A 132 3.68 11.79 0.13
N ASP A 133 4.87 12.24 -0.31
CA ASP A 133 5.93 12.68 0.60
C ASP A 133 5.48 13.84 1.49
N ALA A 134 6.00 13.85 2.73
CA ALA A 134 5.82 14.99 3.62
C ALA A 134 6.26 16.31 2.94
N GLY A 135 5.41 17.33 3.05
CA GLY A 135 5.64 18.63 2.45
C GLY A 135 5.38 18.72 0.93
N VAL A 136 4.84 17.68 0.28
CA VAL A 136 4.22 17.83 -1.05
C VAL A 136 2.99 18.73 -0.94
N LEU A 137 2.05 18.34 -0.07
CA LEU A 137 0.75 18.98 0.02
C LEU A 137 0.86 20.39 0.59
N GLN A 138 0.46 21.38 -0.23
CA GLN A 138 0.46 22.80 0.13
C GLN A 138 -0.92 23.31 0.56
N SER A 139 -1.97 22.53 0.29
CA SER A 139 -3.35 22.84 0.64
C SER A 139 -3.80 21.94 1.79
N GLN A 140 -4.55 22.50 2.73
CA GLN A 140 -5.10 21.76 3.87
C GLN A 140 -6.10 20.71 3.37
N THR A 141 -6.07 19.51 3.97
CA THR A 141 -7.05 18.47 3.68
C THR A 141 -8.33 18.64 4.50
N ILE A 142 -9.44 18.05 4.03
CA ILE A 142 -10.70 18.01 4.76
C ILE A 142 -10.56 17.35 6.13
N ALA A 143 -9.68 16.34 6.26
CA ALA A 143 -9.35 15.71 7.54
C ALA A 143 -8.70 16.70 8.52
N GLN A 144 -7.63 17.37 8.09
CA GLN A 144 -6.94 18.37 8.91
C GLN A 144 -7.86 19.55 9.26
N SER A 145 -8.71 19.99 8.32
CA SER A 145 -9.72 21.01 8.60
C SER A 145 -10.74 20.52 9.61
N ALA A 146 -11.23 19.28 9.50
CA ALA A 146 -12.20 18.72 10.44
C ALA A 146 -11.63 18.69 11.88
N GLU A 147 -10.41 18.20 12.07
CA GLU A 147 -9.73 18.19 13.38
C GLU A 147 -9.52 19.60 13.93
N GLN A 148 -9.11 20.55 13.07
CA GLN A 148 -8.97 21.96 13.46
C GLN A 148 -10.28 22.55 14.02
N TYR A 149 -11.44 22.06 13.57
CA TYR A 149 -12.76 22.45 14.08
C TYR A 149 -13.33 21.49 15.13
N GLY A 150 -12.47 20.66 15.76
CA GLY A 150 -12.81 19.79 16.88
C GLY A 150 -13.63 18.55 16.49
N LYS A 151 -13.54 18.12 15.23
CA LYS A 151 -14.17 16.89 14.75
C LYS A 151 -13.22 15.71 14.86
N SER A 152 -13.75 14.57 15.27
CA SER A 152 -13.02 13.30 15.31
C SER A 152 -12.88 12.72 13.90
N VAL A 153 -11.66 12.34 13.52
CA VAL A 153 -11.36 11.78 12.20
C VAL A 153 -10.76 10.39 12.36
N VAL A 154 -11.13 9.47 11.47
CA VAL A 154 -10.46 8.17 11.28
C VAL A 154 -10.15 8.02 9.81
N ALA A 155 -8.93 7.59 9.48
CA ALA A 155 -8.51 7.31 8.11
C ALA A 155 -7.90 5.91 7.99
N VAL A 156 -8.45 5.03 7.15
CA VAL A 156 -7.92 3.67 6.95
C VAL A 156 -7.80 3.39 5.46
N GLY A 157 -6.61 3.06 5.00
CA GLY A 157 -6.29 2.88 3.58
C GLY A 157 -6.36 4.17 2.76
N TRP A 158 -6.52 5.33 3.41
CA TRP A 158 -6.54 6.61 2.70
C TRP A 158 -5.10 7.07 2.43
N THR A 159 -4.73 7.12 1.16
CA THR A 159 -3.33 7.34 0.78
C THR A 159 -2.79 8.74 1.12
N GLY A 160 -1.55 8.80 1.58
CA GLY A 160 -0.80 10.04 1.86
C GLY A 160 -1.16 10.70 3.18
N THR A 161 -1.83 9.97 4.09
CA THR A 161 -2.07 10.38 5.48
C THR A 161 -0.79 10.44 6.30
N ASP A 162 0.18 9.56 6.04
CA ASP A 162 1.47 9.54 6.74
C ASP A 162 2.34 10.78 6.44
N GLY A 163 2.21 11.34 5.22
CA GLY A 163 2.86 12.56 4.76
C GLY A 163 2.15 13.87 5.14
N LEU A 164 1.04 13.83 5.87
CA LEU A 164 0.33 15.04 6.29
C LEU A 164 1.14 15.88 7.29
N MET A 165 1.07 17.21 7.13
CA MET A 165 1.75 18.16 8.02
C MET A 165 0.78 19.28 8.43
N PRO A 166 0.33 19.36 9.70
CA PRO A 166 0.54 18.35 10.74
C PRO A 166 -0.15 17.02 10.38
N GLN A 167 0.37 15.92 10.92
CA GLN A 167 -0.30 14.61 10.87
C GLN A 167 -1.63 14.68 11.64
N LEU A 168 -2.53 13.74 11.35
CA LEU A 168 -3.84 13.68 12.00
C LEU A 168 -3.72 13.37 13.50
N ASP A 169 -4.60 13.99 14.28
CA ASP A 169 -4.78 13.66 15.70
C ASP A 169 -5.54 12.34 15.87
N GLY A 170 -6.43 11.98 14.93
CA GLY A 170 -7.16 10.72 14.93
C GLY A 170 -6.35 9.52 14.38
N PRO A 171 -6.87 8.28 14.53
CA PRO A 171 -6.23 7.10 13.98
C PRO A 171 -6.14 7.17 12.45
N ALA A 172 -4.93 7.02 11.94
CA ALA A 172 -4.64 6.91 10.52
C ALA A 172 -3.83 5.64 10.24
N ILE A 173 -4.25 4.83 9.28
CA ILE A 173 -3.49 3.71 8.73
C ILE A 173 -3.40 3.92 7.23
N ASP A 174 -2.20 4.26 6.76
CA ASP A 174 -1.89 4.38 5.33
C ASP A 174 -1.49 3.00 4.75
N TYR A 175 -0.92 3.00 3.55
CA TYR A 175 -0.15 1.88 3.02
C TYR A 175 1.05 1.54 3.91
N TRP A 176 1.96 0.73 3.39
CA TRP A 176 3.08 0.18 4.15
C TRP A 176 4.42 0.60 3.58
N SER A 177 5.40 0.59 4.46
CA SER A 177 6.81 0.64 4.09
C SER A 177 7.35 -0.78 3.95
N ALA A 178 8.07 -1.06 2.86
CA ALA A 178 8.75 -2.32 2.62
C ALA A 178 10.23 -2.21 2.98
N TYR A 179 10.73 -3.17 3.75
CA TYR A 179 12.10 -3.29 4.27
C TYR A 179 12.86 -4.45 3.62
N SER A 180 12.25 -5.13 2.64
CA SER A 180 12.89 -6.16 1.85
C SER A 180 12.29 -6.20 0.45
N PHE A 181 12.98 -6.88 -0.47
CA PHE A 181 12.38 -7.26 -1.74
C PHE A 181 11.54 -8.53 -1.54
N SER A 182 10.51 -8.70 -2.36
CA SER A 182 9.87 -10.01 -2.53
C SER A 182 10.83 -10.93 -3.29
N THR A 183 10.70 -12.25 -3.10
CA THR A 183 11.63 -13.20 -3.74
C THR A 183 11.00 -14.57 -3.92
N VAL A 184 11.52 -15.30 -4.91
CA VAL A 184 11.21 -16.71 -5.17
C VAL A 184 12.48 -17.54 -5.03
N LEU A 185 12.35 -18.73 -4.46
CA LEU A 185 13.35 -19.78 -4.50
C LEU A 185 12.77 -20.99 -5.21
N ALA A 186 13.52 -21.53 -6.18
CA ALA A 186 13.08 -22.67 -7.00
C ALA A 186 14.23 -23.63 -7.34
N ASN A 187 13.95 -24.93 -7.41
CA ASN A 187 14.95 -25.94 -7.79
C ASN A 187 14.97 -26.30 -9.28
N TYR A 188 14.19 -25.59 -10.10
CA TYR A 188 14.07 -25.78 -11.54
C TYR A 188 14.11 -24.42 -12.25
N ASP A 189 14.26 -24.43 -13.58
CA ASP A 189 14.27 -23.19 -14.36
C ASP A 189 12.84 -22.69 -14.59
N LEU A 190 12.54 -21.48 -14.07
CA LEU A 190 11.24 -20.84 -14.23
C LEU A 190 11.04 -20.22 -15.62
N GLY A 191 12.12 -19.97 -16.38
CA GLY A 191 12.05 -19.15 -17.59
C GLY A 191 11.67 -17.69 -17.33
N ALA A 192 11.77 -17.24 -16.06
CA ALA A 192 11.43 -15.89 -15.62
C ALA A 192 12.40 -14.82 -16.16
N ASP A 193 11.90 -13.61 -16.40
CA ASP A 193 12.69 -12.45 -16.84
C ASP A 193 13.21 -11.60 -15.66
N ALA A 194 13.30 -12.19 -14.46
CA ALA A 194 13.78 -11.55 -13.24
C ALA A 194 14.71 -12.48 -12.45
N PRO A 195 15.61 -11.93 -11.61
CA PRO A 195 16.42 -12.74 -10.72
C PRO A 195 15.56 -13.46 -9.66
N TYR A 196 15.88 -14.73 -9.43
CA TYR A 196 15.32 -15.55 -8.36
C TYR A 196 16.41 -16.49 -7.82
N GLN A 197 16.15 -17.12 -6.66
CA GLN A 197 17.09 -18.05 -6.03
C GLN A 197 16.95 -19.44 -6.63
N GLN A 198 17.69 -19.70 -7.70
CA GLN A 198 17.75 -21.03 -8.30
C GLN A 198 18.71 -21.94 -7.52
N VAL A 199 18.22 -23.10 -7.08
CA VAL A 199 18.92 -23.98 -6.13
C VAL A 199 18.90 -25.45 -6.55
N THR A 200 19.64 -26.28 -5.83
CA THR A 200 19.47 -27.74 -5.84
C THR A 200 19.12 -28.17 -4.42
N LEU A 201 18.10 -29.00 -4.25
CA LEU A 201 17.74 -29.52 -2.94
C LEU A 201 18.81 -30.51 -2.45
N ALA A 202 19.12 -30.46 -1.15
CA ALA A 202 20.04 -31.38 -0.51
C ALA A 202 19.28 -32.33 0.43
N GLU A 203 19.86 -33.48 0.78
CA GLU A 203 19.32 -34.29 1.88
C GLU A 203 19.39 -33.51 3.21
N ALA A 204 18.30 -33.54 3.97
CA ALA A 204 18.19 -32.84 5.25
C ALA A 204 19.21 -33.39 6.24
N SER A 205 19.98 -32.51 6.88
CA SER A 205 21.02 -32.90 7.83
C SER A 205 21.11 -31.96 9.02
N GLY A 206 21.25 -32.53 10.22
CA GLY A 206 21.40 -31.76 11.46
C GLY A 206 20.09 -31.18 12.02
N TRP A 207 18.94 -31.63 11.53
CA TRP A 207 17.63 -31.21 12.03
C TRP A 207 17.24 -31.89 13.35
N SER A 208 16.62 -31.15 14.27
CA SER A 208 15.99 -31.65 15.49
C SER A 208 14.55 -31.15 15.62
N ASN A 209 13.71 -31.85 16.38
CA ASN A 209 12.30 -31.48 16.66
C ASN A 209 11.45 -31.14 15.42
N VAL A 210 11.78 -31.72 14.27
CA VAL A 210 11.00 -31.62 13.04
C VAL A 210 9.87 -32.65 13.01
N PRO A 211 8.83 -32.45 12.19
CA PRO A 211 7.84 -33.48 11.89
C PRO A 211 8.47 -34.80 11.45
N GLU A 212 7.80 -35.91 11.73
CA GLU A 212 8.21 -37.22 11.23
C GLU A 212 8.11 -37.25 9.69
N THR A 213 9.07 -37.91 9.05
CA THR A 213 9.15 -38.06 7.59
C THR A 213 9.24 -39.53 7.23
N TYR A 214 8.53 -39.95 6.19
CA TYR A 214 8.52 -41.35 5.72
C TYR A 214 9.37 -41.57 4.47
N SER A 215 9.89 -40.48 3.89
CA SER A 215 10.95 -40.45 2.89
C SER A 215 12.20 -39.70 3.42
N PRO A 216 13.40 -39.87 2.83
CA PRO A 216 14.56 -39.04 3.18
C PRO A 216 14.23 -37.56 3.00
N ALA A 217 14.13 -36.80 4.10
CA ALA A 217 13.79 -35.38 4.03
C ALA A 217 14.84 -34.59 3.24
N LEU A 218 14.40 -33.49 2.65
CA LEU A 218 15.24 -32.57 1.89
C LEU A 218 15.35 -31.22 2.60
N GLU A 219 16.37 -30.45 2.26
CA GLU A 219 16.59 -29.12 2.79
C GLU A 219 17.08 -28.13 1.75
N GLN A 220 16.81 -26.86 2.04
CA GLN A 220 17.46 -25.71 1.41
C GLN A 220 17.36 -24.49 2.34
N GLN A 221 17.95 -23.37 1.97
CA GLN A 221 17.83 -22.09 2.67
C GLN A 221 17.28 -21.01 1.74
N LEU A 222 16.23 -20.31 2.19
CA LEU A 222 15.68 -19.12 1.54
C LEU A 222 16.33 -17.88 2.14
N THR A 223 16.90 -17.02 1.30
CA THR A 223 17.42 -15.71 1.71
C THR A 223 16.42 -14.60 1.34
N LEU A 224 16.12 -13.71 2.28
CA LEU A 224 15.36 -12.48 2.01
C LEU A 224 16.31 -11.30 1.99
N GLY A 225 16.55 -10.77 0.79
CA GLY A 225 17.38 -9.59 0.58
C GLY A 225 16.70 -8.32 1.10
N THR A 226 17.48 -7.37 1.58
CA THR A 226 16.99 -6.11 2.15
C THR A 226 17.18 -4.92 1.19
N ASN A 227 16.30 -3.93 1.32
CA ASN A 227 16.44 -2.62 0.68
C ASN A 227 16.86 -1.52 1.68
N ASP A 228 16.98 -1.86 2.96
CA ASP A 228 17.43 -1.00 4.06
C ASP A 228 18.14 -1.83 5.14
N ASP A 229 19.45 -2.03 4.97
CA ASP A 229 20.30 -2.78 5.91
C ASP A 229 20.27 -2.20 7.34
N ALA A 230 20.00 -0.89 7.50
CA ALA A 230 20.06 -0.24 8.80
C ALA A 230 18.87 -0.62 9.69
N SER A 231 17.68 -0.74 9.08
CA SER A 231 16.44 -1.09 9.78
C SER A 231 16.05 -2.56 9.62
N ASN A 232 16.56 -3.25 8.60
CA ASN A 232 16.30 -4.67 8.38
C ASN A 232 17.54 -5.34 7.76
N PRO A 233 18.35 -6.08 8.53
CA PRO A 233 19.44 -6.85 7.96
C PRO A 233 18.90 -7.95 7.05
N GLU A 234 19.73 -8.44 6.12
CA GLU A 234 19.43 -9.63 5.33
C GLU A 234 19.06 -10.81 6.26
N ARG A 235 18.03 -11.57 5.88
CA ARG A 235 17.52 -12.70 6.67
C ARG A 235 17.63 -13.98 5.87
N ALA A 236 17.73 -15.10 6.57
CA ALA A 236 17.67 -16.42 5.96
C ALA A 236 16.76 -17.35 6.77
N PHE A 237 16.15 -18.31 6.08
CA PHE A 237 15.25 -19.30 6.63
C PHE A 237 15.65 -20.69 6.11
N ASP A 238 15.89 -21.62 7.02
CA ASP A 238 16.13 -23.02 6.69
C ASP A 238 14.78 -23.70 6.38
N LEU A 239 14.76 -24.45 5.29
CA LEU A 239 13.60 -25.14 4.74
C LEU A 239 13.77 -26.64 4.96
N TYR A 240 12.78 -27.28 5.58
CA TYR A 240 12.70 -28.73 5.78
C TYR A 240 11.53 -29.29 4.97
N ILE A 241 11.83 -29.99 3.89
CA ILE A 241 10.85 -30.57 2.97
C ILE A 241 10.71 -32.04 3.34
N TYR A 242 9.48 -32.48 3.61
CA TYR A 242 9.22 -33.82 4.12
C TYR A 242 7.97 -34.44 3.51
N ASP A 243 7.93 -35.76 3.63
CA ASP A 243 6.80 -36.62 3.29
C ASP A 243 6.09 -36.98 4.59
N SER A 244 4.86 -36.49 4.73
CA SER A 244 4.09 -36.62 5.96
C SER A 244 3.34 -37.95 6.11
N THR A 245 3.42 -38.85 5.11
CA THR A 245 2.56 -40.04 5.03
C THR A 245 3.32 -41.37 5.07
N ASP A 246 2.92 -42.25 6.02
CA ASP A 246 3.45 -43.62 6.13
C ASP A 246 2.75 -44.58 5.15
N ASP A 247 3.08 -44.49 3.86
CA ASP A 247 2.42 -45.28 2.80
C ASP A 247 3.37 -46.08 1.88
N ASP A 248 4.65 -46.18 2.26
CA ASP A 248 5.74 -46.81 1.47
C ASP A 248 5.99 -46.17 0.08
N ALA A 249 5.45 -44.98 -0.19
CA ALA A 249 5.75 -44.18 -1.39
C ALA A 249 6.69 -43.00 -1.07
N VAL A 250 7.29 -42.41 -2.11
CA VAL A 250 7.97 -41.11 -1.99
C VAL A 250 7.01 -40.06 -2.52
N ASN A 251 6.48 -39.23 -1.62
CA ASN A 251 5.47 -38.22 -1.92
C ASN A 251 5.61 -37.00 -0.99
N TYR A 252 6.67 -36.21 -1.20
CA TYR A 252 6.84 -34.94 -0.48
C TYR A 252 5.61 -34.04 -0.65
N ASP A 253 5.06 -33.58 0.47
CA ASP A 253 3.80 -32.84 0.49
C ASP A 253 3.83 -31.64 1.45
N ARG A 254 4.90 -31.51 2.25
CA ARG A 254 5.01 -30.51 3.30
C ARG A 254 6.35 -29.79 3.31
N LEU A 255 6.31 -28.56 3.79
CA LEU A 255 7.48 -27.71 4.05
C LEU A 255 7.37 -27.08 5.44
N THR A 256 8.34 -27.35 6.31
CA THR A 256 8.55 -26.58 7.54
C THR A 256 9.63 -25.52 7.32
N VAL A 257 9.38 -24.29 7.79
CA VAL A 257 10.29 -23.15 7.66
C VAL A 257 10.74 -22.68 9.03
N VAL A 258 12.05 -22.59 9.23
CA VAL A 258 12.68 -22.18 10.50
C VAL A 258 13.64 -21.01 10.26
N PRO A 259 13.69 -19.98 11.11
CA PRO A 259 14.70 -18.92 11.00
C PRO A 259 16.13 -19.48 11.06
N ALA A 260 16.96 -19.15 10.07
CA ALA A 260 18.35 -19.61 10.00
C ALA A 260 19.30 -18.70 10.82
N ILE A 261 20.45 -19.24 11.23
CA ILE A 261 21.54 -18.42 11.76
C ILE A 261 22.31 -17.81 10.59
N VAL A 262 22.09 -16.53 10.32
CA VAL A 262 23.02 -15.76 9.48
C VAL A 262 24.21 -15.37 10.36
N SER A 263 25.43 -15.71 9.94
CA SER A 263 26.63 -15.42 10.73
C SER A 263 26.85 -13.91 10.87
N GLY A 264 26.44 -13.32 12.00
CA GLY A 264 26.84 -11.96 12.34
C GLY A 264 25.88 -11.17 13.23
N GLU A 265 24.57 -11.20 13.01
CA GLU A 265 23.67 -10.20 13.61
C GLU A 265 22.29 -10.77 13.96
N THR A 266 21.81 -10.45 15.16
CA THR A 266 20.59 -10.97 15.77
C THR A 266 19.41 -10.06 15.44
N GLY A 267 18.77 -10.23 14.28
CA GLY A 267 17.38 -9.82 14.11
C GLY A 267 16.47 -10.88 14.72
N THR A 268 15.81 -10.60 15.83
CA THR A 268 14.95 -11.59 16.51
C THR A 268 13.64 -11.75 15.72
N PRO A 269 13.25 -12.95 15.27
CA PRO A 269 11.89 -13.20 14.79
C PRO A 269 10.92 -13.12 15.97
N SER A 270 9.78 -12.47 15.81
CA SER A 270 8.69 -12.45 16.82
C SER A 270 7.48 -13.13 16.20
N ALA A 271 6.67 -13.85 16.98
CA ALA A 271 5.50 -14.59 16.45
C ALA A 271 4.21 -13.73 16.50
N SER A 272 3.32 -13.93 15.51
CA SER A 272 2.01 -13.26 15.40
C SER A 272 1.00 -13.82 16.43
N PRO A 273 0.10 -13.00 17.01
CA PRO A 273 -0.91 -13.43 17.99
C PRO A 273 -2.14 -14.10 17.37
N ILE A 274 -2.31 -14.10 16.04
CA ILE A 274 -3.42 -14.80 15.37
C ILE A 274 -2.93 -16.17 14.90
N ALA A 275 -2.99 -17.14 15.83
CA ALA A 275 -2.79 -18.58 15.62
C ALA A 275 -1.51 -19.01 14.85
N SER A 276 -0.34 -18.86 15.49
CA SER A 276 0.82 -19.78 15.36
C SER A 276 1.84 -19.53 16.49
N PRO A 277 2.70 -20.51 16.86
CA PRO A 277 3.36 -20.55 18.16
C PRO A 277 4.55 -19.59 18.32
N ALA A 278 4.76 -19.23 19.60
CA ALA A 278 5.86 -18.56 20.29
C ALA A 278 7.08 -18.04 19.49
N ALA A 279 7.43 -16.78 19.77
CA ALA A 279 8.72 -16.19 19.41
C ALA A 279 9.89 -17.06 19.87
N VAL A 280 10.81 -17.40 18.96
CA VAL A 280 12.02 -18.14 19.31
C VAL A 280 13.29 -17.33 19.03
N ALA A 281 14.08 -17.19 20.10
CA ALA A 281 15.47 -16.83 20.06
C ALA A 281 16.33 -18.07 19.83
N SER A 282 17.38 -17.89 19.00
CA SER A 282 18.43 -18.84 18.58
C SER A 282 18.08 -19.71 17.38
N GLY A 283 18.37 -19.19 16.18
CA GLY A 283 18.30 -19.94 14.93
C GLY A 283 19.13 -21.23 14.97
N GLY A 284 18.78 -22.13 14.08
CA GLY A 284 19.32 -23.47 13.95
C GLY A 284 18.26 -24.34 13.28
N LYS A 285 18.65 -25.52 12.80
CA LYS A 285 17.74 -26.49 12.18
C LYS A 285 16.88 -27.19 13.25
N ASP A 286 16.12 -26.43 14.02
CA ASP A 286 15.23 -26.90 15.08
C ASP A 286 13.77 -26.63 14.70
N GLY A 287 13.01 -27.68 14.39
CA GLY A 287 11.60 -27.58 14.01
C GLY A 287 10.70 -27.03 15.13
N GLY A 288 11.17 -27.02 16.38
CA GLY A 288 10.50 -26.35 17.49
C GLY A 288 10.39 -24.83 17.31
N ASP A 289 11.22 -24.27 16.43
CA ASP A 289 11.33 -22.84 16.15
C ASP A 289 10.67 -22.47 14.81
N SER A 290 9.82 -23.36 14.30
CA SER A 290 9.13 -23.17 13.02
C SER A 290 8.22 -21.95 13.03
N VAL A 291 8.31 -21.18 11.95
CA VAL A 291 7.48 -19.99 11.69
C VAL A 291 6.43 -20.24 10.61
N ALA A 292 6.58 -21.34 9.84
CA ALA A 292 5.58 -21.81 8.89
C ALA A 292 5.65 -23.33 8.72
N ASP A 293 4.49 -23.93 8.45
CA ASP A 293 4.34 -25.32 7.99
C ASP A 293 3.29 -25.34 6.87
N LEU A 294 3.73 -25.59 5.64
CA LEU A 294 3.00 -25.28 4.41
C LEU A 294 2.79 -26.55 3.58
N ALA A 295 1.57 -26.75 3.08
CA ALA A 295 1.33 -27.53 1.87
C ALA A 295 1.26 -26.60 0.63
N VAL A 296 1.27 -27.19 -0.57
CA VAL A 296 1.19 -26.42 -1.81
C VAL A 296 -0.09 -25.58 -1.85
N GLY A 297 0.07 -24.29 -2.11
CA GLY A 297 -1.01 -23.31 -2.15
C GLY A 297 -1.27 -22.59 -0.83
N ASP A 298 -0.75 -23.10 0.30
CA ASP A 298 -0.94 -22.47 1.61
C ASP A 298 -0.17 -21.15 1.70
N TRP A 299 -0.77 -20.18 2.40
CA TRP A 299 -0.14 -18.94 2.81
C TRP A 299 0.09 -18.93 4.32
N GLN A 300 1.26 -18.46 4.76
CA GLN A 300 1.55 -18.23 6.18
C GLN A 300 2.16 -16.84 6.40
N ASP A 301 1.57 -16.09 7.34
CA ASP A 301 2.09 -14.81 7.84
C ASP A 301 3.25 -15.04 8.83
N VAL A 302 4.37 -14.37 8.62
CA VAL A 302 5.58 -14.45 9.45
C VAL A 302 5.96 -13.05 9.93
N LYS A 303 6.05 -12.89 11.25
CA LYS A 303 6.44 -11.65 11.90
C LYS A 303 7.94 -11.63 12.20
N VAL A 304 8.54 -10.45 12.16
CA VAL A 304 9.96 -10.22 12.41
C VAL A 304 10.15 -8.92 13.20
N THR A 305 11.25 -8.80 13.93
CA THR A 305 11.63 -7.56 14.60
C THR A 305 12.66 -6.80 13.77
N LEU A 306 12.44 -5.51 13.58
CA LEU A 306 13.34 -4.56 12.92
C LEU A 306 14.54 -4.21 13.81
N ALA A 307 15.51 -3.51 13.23
CA ALA A 307 16.78 -3.14 13.85
C ALA A 307 17.03 -1.62 13.74
N GLY A 308 18.18 -1.17 14.24
CA GLY A 308 18.63 0.22 14.10
C GLY A 308 17.74 1.21 14.85
N GLU A 309 17.30 2.27 14.18
CA GLU A 309 16.38 3.26 14.77
C GLU A 309 14.97 2.69 15.01
N MET A 310 14.65 1.55 14.37
CA MET A 310 13.39 0.82 14.53
C MET A 310 13.57 -0.46 15.37
N ASP A 311 14.66 -0.57 16.13
CA ASP A 311 14.94 -1.74 16.96
C ASP A 311 13.78 -2.07 17.90
N GLY A 312 13.35 -3.33 17.88
CA GLY A 312 12.21 -3.80 18.68
C GLY A 312 10.85 -3.67 18.01
N LEU A 313 10.71 -2.91 16.91
CA LEU A 313 9.43 -2.74 16.21
C LEU A 313 9.12 -3.95 15.31
N THR A 314 7.84 -4.33 15.24
CA THR A 314 7.38 -5.48 14.44
C THR A 314 7.16 -5.14 12.96
N ALA A 315 7.67 -5.99 12.07
CA ALA A 315 7.27 -6.04 10.67
C ALA A 315 6.86 -7.48 10.33
N GLY A 316 6.50 -7.76 9.09
CA GLY A 316 6.31 -9.15 8.66
C GLY A 316 6.10 -9.30 7.17
N PHE A 317 5.98 -10.54 6.74
CA PHE A 317 5.85 -10.94 5.34
C PHE A 317 5.04 -12.23 5.27
N HIS A 318 4.64 -12.62 4.05
CA HIS A 318 3.89 -13.85 3.82
C HIS A 318 4.73 -14.82 3.01
N LEU A 319 4.62 -16.11 3.35
CA LEU A 319 5.20 -17.23 2.61
C LEU A 319 4.10 -18.00 1.89
N LYS A 320 4.38 -18.45 0.66
CA LYS A 320 3.56 -19.41 -0.07
C LYS A 320 4.41 -20.52 -0.66
N LEU A 321 4.06 -21.77 -0.38
CA LEU A 321 4.60 -22.90 -1.14
C LEU A 321 3.85 -22.98 -2.47
N LEU A 322 4.53 -22.66 -3.57
CA LEU A 322 3.93 -22.59 -4.90
C LEU A 322 3.90 -23.96 -5.59
N ASP A 323 5.01 -24.69 -5.57
CA ASP A 323 5.11 -26.01 -6.16
C ASP A 323 5.87 -26.96 -5.24
N LEU A 324 5.42 -28.21 -5.17
CA LEU A 324 6.14 -29.35 -4.61
C LEU A 324 5.65 -30.62 -5.31
N ALA A 325 6.46 -31.18 -6.19
CA ALA A 325 6.17 -32.49 -6.79
C ALA A 325 6.40 -33.60 -5.76
N GLU A 326 5.66 -34.72 -5.89
CA GLU A 326 5.78 -35.90 -5.02
C GLU A 326 7.23 -36.41 -4.91
N ASP A 327 8.02 -36.31 -5.98
CA ASP A 327 9.43 -36.70 -6.05
C ASP A 327 10.41 -35.53 -5.81
N ALA A 328 9.89 -34.36 -5.43
CA ALA A 328 10.61 -33.09 -5.28
C ALA A 328 11.38 -32.65 -6.55
N SER A 329 11.03 -33.16 -7.74
CA SER A 329 11.64 -32.72 -9.01
C SER A 329 11.36 -31.24 -9.31
N THR A 330 10.25 -30.71 -8.79
CA THR A 330 9.93 -29.29 -8.77
C THR A 330 9.59 -28.85 -7.36
N PHE A 331 10.24 -27.78 -6.91
CA PHE A 331 10.02 -27.09 -5.66
C PHE A 331 10.12 -25.59 -5.92
N ARG A 332 9.12 -24.82 -5.47
CA ARG A 332 9.11 -23.36 -5.57
C ARG A 332 8.39 -22.77 -4.36
N ILE A 333 9.02 -21.81 -3.70
CA ILE A 333 8.44 -21.03 -2.61
C ILE A 333 8.55 -19.53 -2.92
N TYR A 334 7.52 -18.76 -2.55
CA TYR A 334 7.48 -17.32 -2.67
C TYR A 334 7.41 -16.65 -1.30
N ALA A 335 8.12 -15.54 -1.16
CA ALA A 335 8.04 -14.64 -0.01
C ALA A 335 7.70 -13.23 -0.50
N THR A 336 6.69 -12.60 0.11
CA THR A 336 6.43 -11.17 -0.09
C THR A 336 7.54 -10.33 0.54
N SER A 337 7.58 -9.03 0.26
CA SER A 337 8.42 -8.10 1.02
C SER A 337 8.07 -8.15 2.52
N ILE A 338 9.08 -7.97 3.36
CA ILE A 338 8.93 -7.61 4.77
C ILE A 338 8.40 -6.18 4.80
N ALA A 339 7.25 -5.98 5.42
CA ALA A 339 6.59 -4.68 5.44
C ALA A 339 5.86 -4.41 6.76
N ARG A 340 5.55 -3.12 6.97
CA ARG A 340 4.78 -2.61 8.11
C ARG A 340 3.88 -1.49 7.64
N PHE A 341 2.62 -1.47 8.09
CA PHE A 341 1.71 -0.36 7.84
C PHE A 341 2.25 0.95 8.44
N ASN A 342 2.08 2.05 7.70
CA ASN A 342 2.38 3.39 8.17
C ASN A 342 1.15 3.88 8.96
N ALA A 343 1.18 3.66 10.27
CA ALA A 343 0.08 3.96 11.17
C ALA A 343 0.46 5.05 12.18
N THR A 344 -0.47 5.96 12.47
CA THR A 344 -0.30 7.06 13.43
C THR A 344 -1.60 7.32 14.20
N TYR A 345 -1.50 7.71 15.46
CA TYR A 345 -2.63 8.21 16.23
C TYR A 345 -2.14 9.27 17.25
N ASN A 346 -1.93 10.50 16.79
CA ASN A 346 -1.21 11.51 17.58
C ASN A 346 -1.99 12.05 18.79
N GLY A 347 -3.31 12.12 18.68
CA GLY A 347 -4.23 12.55 19.74
C GLY A 347 -4.73 11.40 20.61
N CYS A 348 -4.09 10.23 20.56
CA CYS A 348 -4.49 9.08 21.35
C CYS A 348 -4.38 9.34 22.85
N ASP A 349 -5.29 8.75 23.62
CA ASP A 349 -5.34 8.88 25.08
C ASP A 349 -5.72 7.57 25.80
N TYR A 350 -5.77 6.44 25.06
CA TYR A 350 -6.19 5.15 25.62
C TYR A 350 -5.12 4.51 26.52
N GLU A 351 -3.84 4.86 26.34
CA GLU A 351 -2.74 4.48 27.22
C GLU A 351 -1.54 5.44 27.13
N ASP A 352 -0.67 5.42 28.15
CA ASP A 352 0.55 6.23 28.14
C ASP A 352 1.50 5.75 27.04
N GLY A 353 1.83 6.64 26.09
CA GLY A 353 2.77 6.35 25.01
C GLY A 353 2.13 5.78 23.73
N CYS A 354 0.81 5.73 23.62
CA CYS A 354 0.11 5.23 22.42
C CYS A 354 0.47 5.99 21.12
N ALA A 355 0.95 7.24 21.21
CA ALA A 355 1.33 8.04 20.05
C ALA A 355 2.79 7.81 19.63
N GLU A 356 3.57 7.13 20.45
CA GLU A 356 4.96 6.79 20.15
C GLU A 356 5.02 5.63 19.14
N PRO A 357 6.15 5.41 18.43
CA PRO A 357 6.29 4.30 17.50
C PRO A 357 6.00 2.91 18.09
N THR A 358 6.16 2.76 19.41
CA THR A 358 5.87 1.54 20.18
C THR A 358 4.42 1.43 20.66
N GLY A 359 3.57 2.42 20.36
CA GLY A 359 2.15 2.46 20.71
C GLY A 359 1.27 1.96 19.58
N PHE A 360 0.31 2.78 19.12
CA PHE A 360 -0.69 2.41 18.12
C PHE A 360 -0.11 1.76 16.85
N ALA A 361 0.99 2.30 16.33
CA ALA A 361 1.63 1.72 15.15
C ALA A 361 2.14 0.29 15.39
N GLU A 362 2.64 0.01 16.59
CA GLU A 362 3.08 -1.32 17.02
C GLU A 362 1.89 -2.23 17.30
N ASP A 363 0.82 -1.73 17.91
CA ASP A 363 -0.42 -2.47 18.10
C ASP A 363 -0.97 -2.97 16.75
N ILE A 364 -0.97 -2.10 15.73
CA ILE A 364 -1.37 -2.47 14.36
C ILE A 364 -0.43 -3.54 13.79
N ALA A 365 0.89 -3.35 13.90
CA ALA A 365 1.87 -4.27 13.31
C ALA A 365 1.88 -5.66 13.98
N THR A 366 1.63 -5.71 15.29
CA THR A 366 1.64 -6.94 16.09
C THR A 366 0.31 -7.66 16.03
N SER A 367 -0.82 -6.95 16.07
CA SER A 367 -2.13 -7.58 16.29
C SER A 367 -2.87 -7.98 15.02
N PHE A 368 -2.43 -7.50 13.85
CA PHE A 368 -3.10 -7.75 12.57
C PHE A 368 -2.16 -8.48 11.59
N PRO A 369 -2.69 -9.13 10.53
CA PRO A 369 -1.87 -9.72 9.48
C PRO A 369 -0.83 -8.72 8.94
N SER A 370 0.35 -9.21 8.56
CA SER A 370 1.41 -8.33 8.05
C SER A 370 0.99 -7.60 6.78
N ALA A 371 1.46 -6.37 6.65
CA ALA A 371 1.13 -5.54 5.52
C ALA A 371 1.64 -6.17 4.22
N THR A 372 0.74 -6.27 3.25
CA THR A 372 1.05 -6.67 1.88
C THR A 372 -0.09 -6.20 0.99
N GLY A 373 0.16 -6.18 -0.31
CA GLY A 373 -0.84 -5.91 -1.34
C GLY A 373 -0.36 -6.46 -2.66
N SER A 374 -0.98 -6.08 -3.76
CA SER A 374 -0.65 -6.63 -5.07
C SER A 374 0.77 -6.25 -5.48
N ASP A 375 1.63 -7.24 -5.72
CA ASP A 375 3.00 -7.02 -6.19
C ASP A 375 3.09 -7.36 -7.68
N TYR A 376 3.10 -6.34 -8.53
CA TYR A 376 3.12 -6.51 -9.99
C TYR A 376 4.45 -7.07 -10.49
N TYR A 377 5.56 -6.78 -9.78
CA TYR A 377 6.89 -7.14 -10.25
C TYR A 377 7.07 -8.67 -10.43
N PRO A 378 6.78 -9.53 -9.43
CA PRO A 378 6.91 -10.96 -9.60
C PRO A 378 5.90 -11.55 -10.59
N LEU A 379 4.73 -10.94 -10.78
CA LEU A 379 3.77 -11.37 -11.81
C LEU A 379 4.32 -11.08 -13.22
N GLU A 380 4.68 -9.82 -13.48
CA GLU A 380 5.12 -9.35 -14.81
C GLU A 380 6.39 -10.05 -15.30
N HIS A 381 7.18 -10.61 -14.40
CA HIS A 381 8.41 -11.35 -14.74
C HIS A 381 8.27 -12.87 -14.64
N GLY A 382 7.06 -13.41 -14.45
CA GLY A 382 6.80 -14.85 -14.45
C GLY A 382 7.32 -15.60 -13.23
N LEU A 383 7.54 -14.92 -12.10
CA LEU A 383 7.94 -15.55 -10.84
C LEU A 383 6.74 -16.20 -10.13
N ILE A 384 5.57 -15.56 -10.23
CA ILE A 384 4.29 -16.03 -9.71
C ILE A 384 3.21 -16.00 -10.79
N ASP A 385 2.12 -16.73 -10.58
CA ASP A 385 0.96 -16.72 -11.47
C ASP A 385 -0.10 -15.67 -11.06
N GLU A 386 -1.08 -15.45 -11.94
CA GLU A 386 -2.18 -14.50 -11.71
C GLU A 386 -2.99 -14.86 -10.45
N ASP A 387 -3.17 -16.15 -10.17
CA ASP A 387 -3.95 -16.61 -9.02
C ASP A 387 -3.22 -16.26 -7.71
N THR A 388 -1.90 -16.41 -7.66
CA THR A 388 -1.06 -15.97 -6.53
C THR A 388 -1.09 -14.45 -6.37
N TYR A 389 -0.97 -13.70 -7.48
CA TYR A 389 -1.07 -12.25 -7.47
C TYR A 389 -2.41 -11.77 -6.90
N VAL A 390 -3.54 -12.37 -7.35
CA VAL A 390 -4.88 -12.04 -6.85
C VAL A 390 -5.03 -12.41 -5.38
N GLN A 391 -4.58 -13.59 -4.97
CA GLN A 391 -4.64 -14.01 -3.55
C GLN A 391 -3.89 -13.02 -2.65
N GLN A 392 -2.69 -12.60 -3.05
CA GLN A 392 -1.89 -11.63 -2.31
C GLN A 392 -2.58 -10.25 -2.27
N GLY A 393 -3.07 -9.75 -3.41
CA GLY A 393 -3.76 -8.46 -3.48
C GLY A 393 -5.00 -8.39 -2.59
N LEU A 394 -5.72 -9.50 -2.45
CA LEU A 394 -6.90 -9.59 -1.58
C LEU A 394 -6.58 -9.62 -0.07
N MET A 395 -5.32 -9.80 0.33
CA MET A 395 -4.91 -9.73 1.74
C MET A 395 -5.03 -8.31 2.31
N ALA A 396 -4.75 -7.28 1.49
CA ALA A 396 -4.83 -5.88 1.88
C ALA A 396 -6.25 -5.49 2.37
N PRO A 397 -7.33 -5.63 1.56
CA PRO A 397 -8.67 -5.24 1.99
C PRO A 397 -9.19 -6.09 3.16
N ALA A 398 -8.83 -7.39 3.23
CA ALA A 398 -9.17 -8.23 4.36
C ALA A 398 -8.54 -7.72 5.67
N THR A 399 -7.27 -7.28 5.61
CA THR A 399 -6.56 -6.72 6.76
C THR A 399 -7.11 -5.35 7.14
N SER A 400 -7.37 -4.48 6.17
CA SER A 400 -7.97 -3.16 6.41
C SER A 400 -9.37 -3.25 7.02
N GLU A 401 -10.17 -4.26 6.67
CA GLU A 401 -11.47 -4.50 7.31
C GLU A 401 -11.31 -4.82 8.80
N LEU A 402 -10.37 -5.69 9.18
CA LEU A 402 -10.09 -6.02 10.58
C LEU A 402 -9.62 -4.79 11.37
N GLN A 403 -8.71 -4.00 10.79
CA GLN A 403 -8.21 -2.76 11.40
C GLN A 403 -9.33 -1.74 11.58
N LEU A 404 -10.18 -1.56 10.57
CA LEU A 404 -11.32 -0.66 10.63
C LEU A 404 -12.31 -1.08 11.73
N LEU A 405 -12.61 -2.37 11.84
CA LEU A 405 -13.48 -2.90 12.89
C LEU A 405 -12.91 -2.65 14.28
N TYR A 406 -11.60 -2.88 14.47
CA TYR A 406 -10.94 -2.59 15.74
C TYR A 406 -11.04 -1.10 16.10
N ILE A 407 -10.67 -0.20 15.18
CA ILE A 407 -10.75 1.24 15.43
C ILE A 407 -12.19 1.67 15.76
N LEU A 408 -13.18 1.23 14.98
CA LEU A 408 -14.58 1.62 15.15
C LEU A 408 -15.30 0.89 16.31
N GLN A 409 -14.69 -0.10 16.95
CA GLN A 409 -15.30 -0.78 18.10
C GLN A 409 -14.62 -0.35 19.40
N GLU A 410 -13.30 -0.22 19.39
CA GLU A 410 -12.50 -0.09 20.60
C GLU A 410 -11.92 1.31 20.80
N LEU A 411 -11.60 2.05 19.73
CA LEU A 411 -10.88 3.32 19.82
C LEU A 411 -11.77 4.53 19.57
N VAL A 412 -12.44 4.58 18.42
CA VAL A 412 -13.26 5.72 17.97
C VAL A 412 -14.58 5.20 17.39
N PRO A 413 -15.59 4.89 18.22
CA PRO A 413 -16.77 4.19 17.72
C PRO A 413 -17.68 4.96 16.75
N GLN A 414 -17.64 6.29 16.80
CA GLN A 414 -18.47 7.16 15.97
C GLN A 414 -17.66 8.40 15.56
N PRO A 415 -16.68 8.25 14.64
CA PRO A 415 -15.94 9.39 14.15
C PRO A 415 -16.89 10.33 13.40
N ASP A 416 -16.67 11.64 13.53
CA ASP A 416 -17.40 12.64 12.75
C ASP A 416 -17.09 12.52 11.25
N LEU A 417 -15.84 12.13 10.92
CA LEU A 417 -15.39 11.86 9.54
C LEU A 417 -14.59 10.55 9.50
N LEU A 418 -15.11 9.57 8.76
CA LEU A 418 -14.44 8.33 8.43
C LEU A 418 -13.99 8.38 6.96
N MET A 419 -12.69 8.21 6.73
CA MET A 419 -12.07 8.16 5.40
C MET A 419 -11.55 6.75 5.15
N VAL A 420 -12.08 6.08 4.13
CA VAL A 420 -11.72 4.69 3.80
C VAL A 420 -11.24 4.61 2.37
N GLY A 421 -10.08 3.97 2.19
CA GLY A 421 -9.50 3.73 0.89
C GLY A 421 -9.32 2.25 0.56
N ALA A 422 -9.43 1.90 -0.73
CA ALA A 422 -9.20 0.56 -1.23
C ALA A 422 -8.35 0.59 -2.52
N PRO A 423 -7.11 0.08 -2.52
CA PRO A 423 -6.22 0.12 -3.70
C PRO A 423 -6.56 -0.92 -4.78
N VAL A 424 -7.09 -2.07 -4.38
CA VAL A 424 -7.04 -3.32 -5.16
C VAL A 424 -7.66 -3.21 -6.55
N THR A 425 -8.69 -2.36 -6.70
CA THR A 425 -9.36 -2.17 -8.00
C THR A 425 -8.46 -1.51 -9.04
N ASP A 426 -7.54 -0.64 -8.63
CA ASP A 426 -6.51 -0.05 -9.49
C ASP A 426 -5.43 -1.08 -9.79
N GLU A 427 -4.91 -1.74 -8.77
CA GLU A 427 -3.86 -2.76 -8.87
C GLU A 427 -4.25 -3.86 -9.87
N PHE A 428 -5.46 -4.42 -9.75
CA PHE A 428 -5.95 -5.45 -10.67
C PHE A 428 -6.24 -4.88 -12.06
N SER A 429 -6.71 -3.64 -12.15
CA SER A 429 -6.92 -3.00 -13.45
C SER A 429 -5.59 -2.81 -14.19
N HIS A 430 -4.50 -2.49 -13.49
CA HIS A 430 -3.18 -2.36 -14.09
C HIS A 430 -2.73 -3.64 -14.80
N GLN A 431 -3.02 -4.81 -14.22
CA GLN A 431 -2.56 -6.09 -14.75
C GLN A 431 -3.55 -6.70 -15.75
N PHE A 432 -4.86 -6.61 -15.50
CA PHE A 432 -5.85 -7.39 -16.25
C PHE A 432 -6.68 -6.59 -17.24
N LEU A 433 -6.78 -5.26 -17.12
CA LEU A 433 -7.72 -4.48 -17.92
C LEU A 433 -7.46 -4.60 -19.43
N ALA A 434 -6.18 -4.60 -19.83
CA ALA A 434 -5.79 -4.78 -21.22
C ALA A 434 -6.07 -6.21 -21.73
N LEU A 435 -6.09 -7.21 -20.85
CA LEU A 435 -6.31 -8.60 -21.23
C LEU A 435 -7.80 -8.90 -21.47
N ILE A 436 -8.71 -8.11 -20.88
CA ILE A 436 -10.16 -8.28 -21.03
C ILE A 436 -10.83 -7.29 -21.99
N THR A 437 -10.09 -6.30 -22.49
CA THR A 437 -10.64 -5.24 -23.34
C THR A 437 -10.41 -5.56 -24.82
N GLU A 438 -11.44 -5.96 -25.56
CA GLU A 438 -11.29 -6.33 -26.98
C GLU A 438 -10.77 -5.21 -27.90
N ASN A 439 -11.16 -3.95 -27.61
CA ASN A 439 -10.94 -2.82 -28.51
C ASN A 439 -10.29 -1.64 -27.78
N GLY A 440 -9.27 -1.05 -28.40
CA GLY A 440 -8.62 0.17 -27.96
C GLY A 440 -9.32 1.45 -28.42
N PRO A 441 -8.72 2.62 -28.12
CA PRO A 441 -9.28 3.93 -28.48
C PRO A 441 -9.57 4.05 -29.99
N GLY A 442 -10.78 4.49 -30.32
CA GLY A 442 -11.22 4.64 -31.72
C GLY A 442 -11.59 3.33 -32.42
N GLY A 443 -11.76 2.23 -31.67
CA GLY A 443 -12.16 0.93 -32.21
C GLY A 443 -11.00 0.15 -32.83
N THR A 444 -9.76 0.45 -32.42
CA THR A 444 -8.60 -0.34 -32.82
C THR A 444 -8.64 -1.71 -32.16
N THR A 445 -8.18 -2.75 -32.85
CA THR A 445 -7.99 -4.07 -32.22
C THR A 445 -6.96 -3.96 -31.12
N ASN A 446 -7.28 -4.45 -29.93
CA ASN A 446 -6.31 -4.57 -28.86
C ASN A 446 -5.41 -5.79 -29.11
N PRO A 447 -4.09 -5.62 -29.30
CA PRO A 447 -3.19 -6.76 -29.52
C PRO A 447 -2.98 -7.64 -28.28
N ARG A 448 -3.38 -7.18 -27.08
CA ARG A 448 -3.22 -7.89 -25.81
C ARG A 448 -4.49 -8.59 -25.31
N PHE A 449 -5.60 -8.49 -26.04
CA PHE A 449 -6.83 -9.14 -25.62
C PHE A 449 -6.61 -10.66 -25.55
N ASP A 450 -6.83 -11.22 -24.37
CA ASP A 450 -6.62 -12.65 -24.05
C ASP A 450 -5.20 -13.17 -24.30
N ASP A 451 -4.18 -12.30 -24.35
CA ASP A 451 -2.80 -12.66 -24.70
C ASP A 451 -1.81 -11.93 -23.78
N VAL A 452 -1.55 -12.53 -22.62
CA VAL A 452 -0.62 -11.99 -21.61
C VAL A 452 0.84 -12.02 -22.10
N GLU A 453 1.23 -13.05 -22.85
CA GLU A 453 2.60 -13.26 -23.35
C GLU A 453 2.94 -12.42 -24.59
N ASN A 454 1.93 -11.82 -25.23
CA ASN A 454 2.07 -11.05 -26.47
C ASN A 454 2.60 -11.88 -27.65
N ASP A 455 2.34 -13.18 -27.68
CA ASP A 455 2.88 -14.08 -28.70
C ASP A 455 1.87 -14.35 -29.85
N GLY A 456 0.67 -13.76 -29.76
CA GLY A 456 -0.44 -13.92 -30.68
C GLY A 456 -1.30 -15.16 -30.41
N VAL A 457 -1.09 -15.84 -29.28
CA VAL A 457 -1.87 -17.01 -28.85
C VAL A 457 -2.74 -16.63 -27.65
N ALA A 458 -4.04 -16.84 -27.80
CA ALA A 458 -4.97 -16.63 -26.70
C ALA A 458 -4.72 -17.62 -25.55
N ASP A 459 -4.62 -17.13 -24.32
CA ASP A 459 -4.50 -17.94 -23.11
C ASP A 459 -5.86 -18.43 -22.58
N GLY A 460 -6.97 -17.86 -23.05
CA GLY A 460 -8.33 -18.31 -22.76
C GLY A 460 -8.83 -17.96 -21.36
N ARG A 461 -8.22 -16.96 -20.70
CA ARG A 461 -8.51 -16.59 -19.30
C ARG A 461 -9.43 -15.38 -19.16
N VAL A 462 -10.00 -14.83 -20.25
CA VAL A 462 -10.92 -13.65 -20.18
C VAL A 462 -12.08 -13.80 -19.20
N GLU A 463 -12.67 -14.98 -19.03
CA GLU A 463 -13.81 -15.15 -18.10
C GLU A 463 -13.37 -15.14 -16.62
N LEU A 464 -12.12 -15.55 -16.34
CA LEU A 464 -11.55 -15.56 -15.01
C LEU A 464 -11.10 -14.16 -14.56
N ARG A 465 -10.62 -13.34 -15.51
CA ARG A 465 -10.17 -11.95 -15.33
C ARG A 465 -11.35 -10.97 -15.35
#